data_AF-U2RI02-F1
#
_entry.id   AF-U2RI02-F1
#
_cell.length_a   1.000
_cell.length_b   1.000
_cell.length_c   1.000
_cell.angle_alpha   90.00
_cell.angle_beta   90.00
_cell.angle_gamma   90.00
#
_symmetry.space_group_name_H-M   'P 1'
#
loop_
_entity.id
_entity.type
_entity.pdbx_description
1 polymer ?
#
loop_
_entity_poly.entity_id
_entity_poly.type
_entity_poly.pdbx_seq_one_letter_code
_entity_poly.pdbx_strand_id
1 'polypeptide(L)'
;MNPANITRDEAAARSAALSTTSYEVTVDLTGHGVGAVELPEPEETFLSTSTVRFTSTGTSTWIDLIADEVVSAALDGEALDPADFAGSRLPLEPGAGEHELTVTAICRYSRTGEGLHRFVDPADGRVYLYTQFETADARRMYACFEQPDLKATFRLVVRAPAGWTVRSNSPAPEPFGPDPIGAMIWDFPRPRASPRTSRRSSPASTTSTTARSSRPRARWTPTSSAAPRWRPTWTPSASARRSSAASRSTSRTSAARTPSTSTTSCSSPSTTPAPWRTRAP
;
A
#
# COMPACT_ATOMS: atom_id res chain seq x y z
N MET A 1 -10.49 -5.51 -22.43
CA MET A 1 -10.98 -4.77 -21.26
C MET A 1 -9.87 -4.84 -20.22
N ASN A 2 -9.37 -3.71 -19.71
CA ASN A 2 -8.32 -3.71 -18.69
C ASN A 2 -8.88 -4.38 -17.43
N PRO A 3 -8.33 -5.51 -16.94
CA PRO A 3 -8.88 -6.25 -15.80
C PRO A 3 -8.90 -5.42 -14.51
N ALA A 4 -8.12 -4.34 -14.46
CA ALA A 4 -8.16 -3.41 -13.34
C ALA A 4 -9.46 -2.58 -13.30
N ASN A 5 -10.14 -2.36 -14.42
CA ASN A 5 -11.32 -1.51 -14.46
C ASN A 5 -12.49 -2.14 -13.69
N ILE A 6 -13.22 -1.26 -13.03
CA ILE A 6 -14.41 -1.58 -12.26
C ILE A 6 -15.65 -1.40 -13.17
N THR A 7 -16.65 -2.26 -12.99
CA THR A 7 -17.96 -2.17 -13.65
C THR A 7 -18.81 -1.05 -13.06
N ARG A 8 -19.83 -0.62 -13.81
CA ARG A 8 -20.78 0.41 -13.34
C ARG A 8 -21.50 -0.02 -12.05
N ASP A 9 -21.86 -1.29 -11.94
CA ASP A 9 -22.60 -1.81 -10.78
C ASP A 9 -21.71 -1.90 -9.54
N GLU A 10 -20.47 -2.37 -9.69
CA GLU A 10 -19.46 -2.29 -8.63
C GLU A 10 -19.23 -0.83 -8.21
N ALA A 11 -19.23 0.12 -9.15
CA ALA A 11 -19.02 1.53 -8.83
C ALA A 11 -20.15 2.11 -8.00
N ALA A 12 -21.39 1.87 -8.42
CA ALA A 12 -22.58 2.28 -7.69
C ALA A 12 -22.67 1.61 -6.31
N ALA A 13 -22.33 0.32 -6.20
CA ALA A 13 -22.29 -0.38 -4.92
C ALA A 13 -21.26 0.23 -3.97
N ARG A 14 -20.06 0.57 -4.47
CA ARG A 14 -19.02 1.21 -3.68
C ARG A 14 -19.46 2.59 -3.19
N SER A 15 -19.93 3.47 -4.06
CA SER A 15 -20.32 4.83 -3.64
C SER A 15 -21.57 4.89 -2.76
N ALA A 16 -22.39 3.83 -2.74
CA ALA A 16 -23.44 3.65 -1.75
C ALA A 16 -22.89 3.18 -0.37
N ALA A 17 -21.80 2.42 -0.36
CA ALA A 17 -21.24 1.81 0.85
C ALA A 17 -20.14 2.64 1.52
N LEU A 18 -19.47 3.54 0.79
CA LEU A 18 -18.38 4.35 1.33
C LEU A 18 -18.33 5.77 0.79
N SER A 19 -17.74 6.67 1.59
CA SER A 19 -17.45 8.04 1.17
C SER A 19 -16.03 8.45 1.56
N THR A 20 -15.33 9.16 0.67
CA THR A 20 -13.94 9.55 0.89
C THR A 20 -13.82 10.94 1.48
N THR A 21 -13.02 11.09 2.53
CA THR A 21 -12.78 12.37 3.20
C THR A 21 -11.52 13.04 2.70
N SER A 22 -10.40 12.32 2.71
CA SER A 22 -9.11 12.87 2.32
C SER A 22 -8.08 11.84 1.92
N TYR A 23 -7.14 12.28 1.09
CA TYR A 23 -5.91 11.58 0.75
C TYR A 23 -4.71 12.38 1.22
N GLU A 24 -3.73 11.68 1.76
CA GLU A 24 -2.36 12.13 1.91
C GLU A 24 -1.47 11.19 1.12
N VAL A 25 -0.75 11.73 0.14
CA VAL A 25 0.07 10.94 -0.78
C VAL A 25 1.50 11.43 -0.67
N THR A 26 2.41 10.54 -0.29
CA THR A 26 3.85 10.78 -0.33
C THR A 26 4.44 10.01 -1.50
N VAL A 27 5.09 10.72 -2.43
CA VAL A 27 5.80 10.12 -3.57
C VAL A 27 7.29 10.36 -3.37
N ASP A 28 8.05 9.27 -3.26
CA ASP A 28 9.50 9.30 -3.12
C ASP A 28 10.18 9.00 -4.46
N LEU A 29 10.74 10.05 -5.05
CA LEU A 29 11.44 10.05 -6.33
C LEU A 29 12.96 9.96 -6.17
N THR A 30 13.44 9.63 -4.97
CA THR A 30 14.87 9.55 -4.67
C THR A 30 15.49 8.23 -5.11
N GLY A 31 14.70 7.26 -5.61
CA GLY A 31 15.20 5.92 -5.93
C GLY A 31 15.45 5.03 -4.70
N HIS A 32 15.01 5.46 -3.52
CA HIS A 32 15.10 4.67 -2.29
C HIS A 32 13.72 4.20 -1.83
N GLY A 33 13.67 3.00 -1.28
CA GLY A 33 12.52 2.41 -0.61
C GLY A 33 12.52 2.66 0.90
N VAL A 34 11.76 1.83 1.62
CA VAL A 34 11.61 1.92 3.08
C VAL A 34 12.96 1.80 3.78
N GLY A 35 13.19 2.64 4.78
CA GLY A 35 14.45 2.65 5.53
C GLY A 35 15.64 3.23 4.75
N ALA A 36 15.38 3.97 3.67
CA ALA A 36 16.40 4.56 2.80
C ALA A 36 17.32 3.53 2.12
N VAL A 37 16.78 2.33 1.85
CA VAL A 37 17.45 1.29 1.06
C VAL A 37 17.21 1.60 -0.42
N GLU A 38 18.25 1.51 -1.26
CA GLU A 38 18.11 1.73 -2.71
C GLU A 38 17.14 0.71 -3.33
N LEU A 39 16.24 1.18 -4.22
CA LEU A 39 15.36 0.29 -4.96
C LEU A 39 16.14 -0.51 -6.00
N PRO A 40 15.70 -1.73 -6.38
CA PRO A 40 16.39 -2.53 -7.40
C PRO A 40 16.48 -1.83 -8.76
N GLU A 41 15.42 -1.10 -9.13
CA GLU A 41 15.31 -0.39 -10.41
C GLU A 41 14.92 1.08 -10.15
N PRO A 42 15.83 1.94 -9.64
CA PRO A 42 15.48 3.29 -9.18
C PRO A 42 15.09 4.24 -10.33
N GLU A 43 15.39 3.84 -11.58
CA GLU A 43 14.97 4.55 -12.79
C GLU A 43 13.62 4.08 -13.34
N GLU A 44 13.10 2.96 -12.84
CA GLU A 44 11.84 2.34 -13.27
C GLU A 44 10.78 2.35 -12.17
N THR A 45 11.19 2.44 -10.91
CA THR A 45 10.31 2.37 -9.74
C THR A 45 10.47 3.56 -8.81
N PHE A 46 9.45 3.77 -7.98
CA PHE A 46 9.40 4.79 -6.94
C PHE A 46 8.57 4.29 -5.76
N LEU A 47 8.84 4.80 -4.56
CA LEU A 47 8.04 4.47 -3.39
C LEU A 47 6.85 5.43 -3.31
N SER A 48 5.67 4.89 -3.04
CA SER A 48 4.46 5.65 -2.81
C SER A 48 3.81 5.22 -1.51
N THR A 49 3.53 6.18 -0.63
CA THR A 49 2.77 5.96 0.60
C THR A 49 1.48 6.76 0.54
N SER A 50 0.35 6.08 0.69
CA SER A 50 -0.98 6.66 0.60
C SER A 50 -1.70 6.47 1.93
N THR A 51 -2.17 7.56 2.54
CA THR A 51 -3.09 7.51 3.68
C THR A 51 -4.46 8.03 3.23
N VAL A 52 -5.47 7.17 3.34
CA VAL A 52 -6.84 7.39 2.89
C VAL A 52 -7.76 7.44 4.10
N ARG A 53 -8.47 8.56 4.28
CA ARG A 53 -9.55 8.66 5.28
C ARG A 53 -10.89 8.58 4.59
N PHE A 54 -11.74 7.67 5.04
CA PHE A 54 -13.04 7.40 4.45
C PHE A 54 -14.04 6.95 5.52
N THR A 55 -15.32 6.95 5.18
CA THR A 55 -16.38 6.33 5.98
C THR A 55 -16.95 5.14 5.26
N SER A 56 -17.39 4.12 6.00
CA SER A 56 -17.94 2.87 5.48
C SER A 56 -19.25 2.51 6.18
N THR A 57 -20.14 1.80 5.49
CA THR A 57 -21.34 1.17 6.05
C THR A 57 -21.09 -0.23 6.61
N GLY A 58 -19.85 -0.73 6.58
CA GLY A 58 -19.50 -2.09 7.02
C GLY A 58 -19.44 -3.13 5.90
N THR A 59 -19.37 -2.71 4.64
CA THR A 59 -19.36 -3.62 3.48
C THR A 59 -17.93 -3.89 3.04
N SER A 60 -17.60 -5.17 2.77
CA SER A 60 -16.35 -5.59 2.14
C SER A 60 -16.09 -4.83 0.84
N THR A 61 -14.85 -4.40 0.63
CA THR A 61 -14.45 -3.61 -0.54
C THR A 61 -12.97 -3.85 -0.85
N TRP A 62 -12.37 -3.02 -1.69
CA TRP A 62 -10.93 -3.02 -1.95
C TRP A 62 -10.46 -1.60 -2.29
N ILE A 63 -9.16 -1.36 -2.08
CA ILE A 63 -8.48 -0.16 -2.59
C ILE A 63 -7.80 -0.50 -3.93
N ASP A 64 -7.89 0.42 -4.90
CA ASP A 64 -7.30 0.26 -6.21
C ASP A 64 -5.85 0.76 -6.21
N LEU A 65 -4.91 -0.06 -6.72
CA LEU A 65 -3.48 0.26 -6.82
C LEU A 65 -2.85 -0.57 -7.94
N ILE A 66 -2.01 0.01 -8.80
CA ILE A 66 -1.18 -0.70 -9.77
C ILE A 66 0.27 -0.43 -9.37
N ALA A 67 0.92 -1.45 -8.83
CA ALA A 67 2.26 -1.39 -8.27
C ALA A 67 2.98 -2.74 -8.51
N ASP A 68 4.30 -2.73 -8.45
CA ASP A 68 5.10 -3.96 -8.51
C ASP A 68 4.93 -4.75 -7.20
N GLU A 69 4.81 -4.05 -6.07
CA GLU A 69 4.68 -4.65 -4.74
C GLU A 69 3.96 -3.71 -3.75
N VAL A 70 3.14 -4.27 -2.86
CA VAL A 70 2.74 -3.62 -1.61
C VAL A 70 3.75 -4.00 -0.53
N VAL A 71 4.44 -3.02 0.04
CA VAL A 71 5.46 -3.23 1.09
C VAL A 71 4.81 -3.34 2.46
N SER A 72 3.80 -2.52 2.72
CA SER A 72 3.02 -2.57 3.94
C SER A 72 1.64 -1.95 3.75
N ALA A 73 0.66 -2.45 4.48
CA ALA A 73 -0.67 -1.86 4.55
C ALA A 73 -1.25 -2.01 5.96
N ALA A 74 -2.03 -1.02 6.40
CA ALA A 74 -2.72 -1.05 7.68
C ALA A 74 -4.06 -0.31 7.61
N LEU A 75 -5.12 -0.92 8.15
CA LEU A 75 -6.45 -0.34 8.30
C LEU A 75 -6.69 -0.08 9.80
N ASP A 76 -6.91 1.18 10.16
CA ASP A 76 -7.11 1.62 11.56
C ASP A 76 -5.97 1.21 12.51
N GLY A 77 -4.76 1.10 11.96
CA GLY A 77 -3.56 0.66 12.68
C GLY A 77 -3.39 -0.85 12.74
N GLU A 78 -4.38 -1.65 12.32
CA GLU A 78 -4.24 -3.10 12.17
C GLU A 78 -3.58 -3.44 10.83
N ALA A 79 -2.52 -4.24 10.89
CA ALA A 79 -1.77 -4.63 9.70
C ALA A 79 -2.61 -5.54 8.78
N LEU A 80 -2.62 -5.22 7.50
CA LEU A 80 -3.15 -6.08 6.44
C LEU A 80 -1.98 -6.90 5.86
N ASP A 81 -2.26 -8.12 5.40
CA ASP A 81 -1.24 -8.94 4.74
C ASP A 81 -0.97 -8.39 3.32
N PRO A 82 0.25 -7.92 3.01
CA PRO A 82 0.58 -7.46 1.66
C PRO A 82 0.43 -8.56 0.60
N ALA A 83 0.47 -9.84 0.98
CA ALA A 83 0.25 -10.97 0.08
C ALA A 83 -1.19 -11.04 -0.46
N ASP A 84 -2.15 -10.36 0.19
CA ASP A 84 -3.53 -10.26 -0.30
C ASP A 84 -3.68 -9.28 -1.47
N PHE A 85 -2.62 -8.53 -1.81
CA PHE A 85 -2.61 -7.66 -2.99
C PHE A 85 -2.69 -8.50 -4.27
N ALA A 86 -3.86 -8.49 -4.90
CA ALA A 86 -4.18 -9.31 -6.06
C ALA A 86 -4.16 -8.49 -7.35
N GLY A 87 -2.97 -8.32 -7.92
CA GLY A 87 -2.74 -7.69 -9.22
C GLY A 87 -2.94 -6.17 -9.22
N SER A 88 -4.16 -5.70 -8.98
CA SER A 88 -4.46 -4.26 -8.93
C SER A 88 -5.38 -3.83 -7.78
N ARG A 89 -5.65 -4.73 -6.82
CA ARG A 89 -6.63 -4.55 -5.77
C ARG A 89 -6.08 -5.10 -4.46
N LEU A 90 -6.19 -4.34 -3.38
CA LEU A 90 -5.94 -4.82 -2.02
C LEU A 90 -7.30 -4.90 -1.29
N PRO A 91 -7.78 -6.10 -0.92
CA PRO A 91 -9.05 -6.29 -0.22
C PRO A 91 -9.11 -5.56 1.13
N LEU A 92 -10.31 -5.11 1.52
CA LEU A 92 -10.58 -4.41 2.77
C LEU A 92 -11.88 -4.91 3.38
N GLU A 93 -11.88 -5.10 4.70
CA GLU A 93 -13.05 -5.46 5.50
C GLU A 93 -13.34 -4.37 6.55
N PRO A 94 -13.68 -3.13 6.12
CA PRO A 94 -13.95 -2.06 7.07
C PRO A 94 -15.27 -2.31 7.80
N GLY A 95 -15.30 -2.06 9.11
CA GLY A 95 -16.54 -1.97 9.87
C GLY A 95 -17.41 -0.79 9.43
N ALA A 96 -18.51 -0.54 10.15
CA ALA A 96 -19.27 0.68 9.97
C ALA A 96 -18.62 1.82 10.77
N GLY A 97 -18.39 2.97 10.14
CA GLY A 97 -17.78 4.13 10.80
C GLY A 97 -16.74 4.87 9.96
N GLU A 98 -15.85 5.57 10.64
CA GLU A 98 -14.71 6.27 10.04
C GLU A 98 -13.47 5.37 10.07
N HIS A 99 -12.69 5.42 9.00
CA HIS A 99 -11.50 4.57 8.82
C HIS A 99 -10.32 5.36 8.28
N GLU A 100 -9.13 4.93 8.66
CA GLU A 100 -7.85 5.37 8.09
C GLU A 100 -7.09 4.15 7.54
N LEU A 101 -6.85 4.15 6.23
CA LEU A 101 -6.05 3.16 5.55
C LEU A 101 -4.71 3.76 5.16
N THR A 102 -3.60 3.13 5.53
CA THR A 102 -2.25 3.47 5.04
C THR A 102 -1.70 2.33 4.19
N VAL A 103 -1.23 2.64 2.98
CA VAL A 103 -0.61 1.69 2.04
C VAL A 103 0.71 2.24 1.56
N THR A 104 1.80 1.49 1.72
CA THR A 104 3.11 1.77 1.13
C THR A 104 3.41 0.74 0.06
N ALA A 105 3.77 1.21 -1.14
CA ALA A 105 3.97 0.38 -2.30
C ALA A 105 5.16 0.84 -3.15
N ILE A 106 5.77 -0.10 -3.86
CA ILE A 106 6.76 0.15 -4.90
C ILE A 106 5.99 0.24 -6.23
N CYS A 107 5.81 1.46 -6.70
CA CYS A 107 5.10 1.76 -7.95
C CYS A 107 6.09 1.87 -9.11
N ARG A 108 5.61 1.69 -10.33
CA ARG A 108 6.40 1.75 -11.56
C ARG A 108 6.11 3.03 -12.34
N TYR A 109 7.15 3.70 -12.83
CA TYR A 109 7.00 4.82 -13.75
C TYR A 109 6.40 4.34 -15.07
N SER A 110 5.46 5.11 -15.60
CA SER A 110 4.96 4.90 -16.95
C SER A 110 5.93 5.41 -18.01
N ARG A 111 5.91 4.75 -19.16
CA ARG A 111 6.64 5.14 -20.40
C ARG A 111 5.69 5.47 -21.55
N THR A 112 4.38 5.38 -21.32
CA THR A 112 3.31 5.47 -22.33
C THR A 112 2.39 6.68 -22.12
N GLY A 113 2.50 7.33 -20.96
CA GLY A 113 1.92 8.64 -20.67
C GLY A 113 0.93 8.62 -19.51
N GLU A 114 0.35 7.46 -19.19
CA GLU A 114 -0.57 7.28 -18.07
C GLU A 114 0.12 7.31 -16.69
N GLY A 115 -0.63 7.60 -15.63
CA GLY A 115 -0.10 7.54 -14.26
C GLY A 115 1.01 8.56 -14.03
N LEU A 116 2.08 8.16 -13.32
CA LEU A 116 3.30 8.96 -13.20
C LEU A 116 4.27 8.56 -14.31
N HIS A 117 4.31 9.37 -15.36
CA HIS A 117 5.17 9.14 -16.52
C HIS A 117 6.58 9.66 -16.29
N ARG A 118 7.58 8.90 -16.75
CA ARG A 118 8.99 9.30 -16.75
C ARG A 118 9.55 9.32 -18.17
N PHE A 119 10.15 10.45 -18.55
CA PHE A 119 10.95 10.55 -19.76
C PHE A 119 12.31 11.20 -19.50
N VAL A 120 13.27 10.87 -20.36
CA VAL A 120 14.57 11.53 -20.42
C VAL A 120 14.61 12.29 -21.73
N ASP A 121 14.78 13.61 -21.66
CA ASP A 121 14.85 14.45 -22.85
C ASP A 121 16.20 14.19 -23.56
N PRO A 122 16.21 13.75 -24.84
CA PRO A 122 17.46 13.54 -25.57
C PRO A 122 18.22 14.83 -25.85
N ALA A 123 17.57 16.00 -25.83
CA ALA A 123 18.20 17.28 -26.13
C ALA A 123 19.07 17.79 -24.97
N ASP A 124 18.65 17.57 -23.72
CA ASP A 124 19.37 18.06 -22.54
C ASP A 124 19.74 16.97 -21.52
N GLY A 125 19.37 15.71 -21.76
CA GLY A 125 19.70 14.56 -20.92
C GLY A 125 19.07 14.60 -19.52
N ARG A 126 18.09 15.49 -19.28
CA ARG A 126 17.41 15.64 -18.00
C ARG A 126 16.21 14.70 -17.90
N VAL A 127 15.89 14.34 -16.67
CA VAL A 127 14.69 13.57 -16.32
C VAL A 127 13.52 14.53 -16.11
N TYR A 128 12.39 14.17 -16.70
CA TYR A 128 11.14 14.86 -16.56
C TYR A 128 10.06 13.86 -16.18
N LEU A 129 9.29 14.21 -15.16
CA LEU A 129 8.11 13.48 -14.74
C LEU A 129 6.87 14.33 -14.93
N TYR A 130 5.77 13.70 -15.34
CA TYR A 130 4.44 14.30 -15.30
C TYR A 130 3.38 13.27 -14.94
N THR A 131 2.22 13.74 -14.48
CA THR A 131 1.07 12.86 -14.22
C THR A 131 -0.03 13.04 -15.25
N GLN A 132 -0.64 11.94 -15.69
CA GLN A 132 -1.91 11.94 -16.41
C GLN A 132 -2.80 10.83 -15.84
N PHE A 133 -3.90 11.21 -15.20
CA PHE A 133 -4.77 10.29 -14.48
C PHE A 133 -6.08 9.98 -15.18
N GLU A 134 -6.32 10.58 -16.35
CA GLU A 134 -7.59 10.46 -17.06
C GLU A 134 -7.96 9.01 -17.43
N THR A 135 -9.27 8.76 -17.44
CA THR A 135 -9.97 7.46 -17.41
C THR A 135 -9.85 6.68 -16.11
N ALA A 136 -8.66 6.19 -15.74
CA ALA A 136 -8.51 5.28 -14.61
C ALA A 136 -7.06 5.10 -14.08
N ASP A 137 -6.24 6.16 -14.12
CA ASP A 137 -4.78 6.01 -14.03
C ASP A 137 -4.14 6.59 -12.75
N ALA A 138 -4.93 7.19 -11.85
CA ALA A 138 -4.46 7.66 -10.53
C ALA A 138 -3.84 6.55 -9.69
N ARG A 139 -4.44 5.35 -9.74
CA ARG A 139 -4.00 4.13 -9.07
C ARG A 139 -2.61 3.64 -9.47
N ARG A 140 -2.02 4.15 -10.56
CA ARG A 140 -0.61 3.87 -10.93
C ARG A 140 0.40 4.71 -10.15
N MET A 141 -0.06 5.75 -9.45
CA MET A 141 0.82 6.57 -8.61
C MET A 141 0.60 6.29 -7.13
N TYR A 142 -0.65 6.08 -6.68
CA TYR A 142 -0.99 5.93 -5.26
C TYR A 142 -2.26 5.11 -5.08
N ALA A 143 -2.43 4.51 -3.90
CA ALA A 143 -3.61 3.70 -3.59
C ALA A 143 -4.84 4.60 -3.39
N CYS A 144 -5.92 4.33 -4.11
CA CYS A 144 -7.14 5.13 -4.04
C CYS A 144 -8.42 4.35 -4.34
N PHE A 145 -9.58 4.91 -3.99
CA PHE A 145 -10.86 4.41 -4.48
C PHE A 145 -11.12 5.11 -5.81
N GLU A 146 -10.75 4.46 -6.90
CA GLU A 146 -10.52 5.11 -8.19
C GLU A 146 -11.86 5.34 -8.92
N GLN A 147 -12.57 6.41 -8.51
CA GLN A 147 -13.89 6.75 -9.03
C GLN A 147 -14.10 8.28 -9.05
N PRO A 148 -14.77 8.84 -10.07
CA PRO A 148 -14.99 10.28 -10.20
C PRO A 148 -16.01 10.85 -9.20
N ASP A 149 -16.94 10.03 -8.70
CA ASP A 149 -17.97 10.40 -7.73
C ASP A 149 -17.48 10.37 -6.27
N LEU A 150 -16.37 9.68 -5.99
CA LEU A 150 -15.71 9.67 -4.69
C LEU A 150 -14.73 10.84 -4.55
N LYS A 151 -15.26 12.00 -4.15
CA LYS A 151 -14.47 13.24 -4.03
C LYS A 151 -13.83 13.42 -2.66
N ALA A 152 -12.58 13.86 -2.63
CA ALA A 152 -11.79 14.06 -1.43
C ALA A 152 -10.92 15.33 -1.48
N THR A 153 -10.33 15.67 -0.34
CA THR A 153 -9.23 16.66 -0.26
C THR A 153 -7.88 15.94 -0.38
N PHE A 154 -6.87 16.61 -0.94
CA PHE A 154 -5.55 16.01 -1.19
C PHE A 154 -4.45 16.83 -0.53
N ARG A 155 -3.56 16.14 0.21
CA ARG A 155 -2.21 16.61 0.53
C ARG A 155 -1.24 15.78 -0.31
N LEU A 156 -0.29 16.44 -0.96
CA LEU A 156 0.76 15.76 -1.73
C LEU A 156 2.11 16.14 -1.13
N VAL A 157 2.90 15.14 -0.76
CA VAL A 157 4.28 15.29 -0.34
C VAL A 157 5.15 14.65 -1.42
N VAL A 158 6.12 15.39 -1.95
CA VAL A 158 7.08 14.86 -2.92
C VAL A 158 8.47 14.96 -2.34
N ARG A 159 9.16 13.83 -2.28
CA ARG A 159 10.56 13.75 -1.88
C ARG A 159 11.39 13.50 -3.13
N ALA A 160 12.33 14.39 -3.44
CA ALA A 160 13.09 14.33 -4.68
C ALA A 160 14.53 14.81 -4.48
N PRO A 161 15.48 14.45 -5.37
CA PRO A 161 16.86 14.91 -5.27
C PRO A 161 16.96 16.45 -5.27
N ALA A 162 17.92 17.03 -4.54
CA ALA A 162 18.00 18.48 -4.32
C ALA A 162 18.07 19.36 -5.58
N GLY A 163 18.51 18.81 -6.70
CA GLY A 163 18.52 19.51 -7.99
C GLY A 163 17.16 19.58 -8.69
N TRP A 164 16.08 19.06 -8.11
CA TRP A 164 14.79 18.97 -8.80
C TRP A 164 13.90 20.17 -8.54
N THR A 165 13.03 20.47 -9.50
CA THR A 165 11.90 21.40 -9.32
C THR A 165 10.62 20.59 -9.37
N VAL A 166 9.74 20.77 -8.39
CA VAL A 166 8.45 20.08 -8.30
C VAL A 166 7.31 21.09 -8.34
N ARG A 167 6.27 20.79 -9.12
CA ARG A 167 5.03 21.59 -9.24
C ARG A 167 3.82 20.70 -9.02
N SER A 168 2.72 21.29 -8.56
CA SER A 168 1.40 20.64 -8.39
C SER A 168 0.29 21.66 -8.63
N ASN A 169 -0.98 21.25 -8.49
CA ASN A 169 -2.16 22.11 -8.60
C ASN A 169 -2.25 23.18 -7.50
N SER A 170 -1.65 22.91 -6.34
CA SER A 170 -1.54 23.87 -5.26
C SER A 170 -0.35 24.81 -5.48
N PRO A 171 -0.37 26.04 -4.93
CA PRO A 171 0.80 26.91 -4.92
C PRO A 171 2.04 26.16 -4.44
N ALA A 172 3.15 26.32 -5.17
CA ALA A 172 4.38 25.62 -4.84
C ALA A 172 4.90 26.08 -3.47
N PRO A 173 5.07 25.18 -2.49
CA PRO A 173 5.69 25.51 -1.22
C PRO A 173 7.20 25.75 -1.42
N GLU A 174 7.82 26.44 -0.48
CA GLU A 174 9.27 26.40 -0.33
C GLU A 174 9.67 24.99 0.15
N PRO A 175 10.56 24.27 -0.55
CA PRO A 175 10.97 22.94 -0.13
C PRO A 175 11.88 23.01 1.10
N PHE A 176 11.81 21.97 1.94
CA PHE A 176 12.70 21.83 3.11
C PHE A 176 13.58 20.58 2.98
N GLY A 177 14.66 20.54 3.77
CA GLY A 177 15.73 19.55 3.68
C GLY A 177 17.11 20.22 3.59
N PRO A 178 18.14 19.50 3.10
CA PRO A 178 18.09 18.10 2.73
C PRO A 178 17.88 17.20 3.95
N ASP A 179 17.21 16.07 3.74
CA ASP A 179 17.16 15.00 4.74
C ASP A 179 18.48 14.18 4.76
N PRO A 180 18.60 13.12 5.60
CA PRO A 180 19.85 12.36 5.73
C PRO A 180 20.40 11.72 4.45
N ILE A 181 19.60 11.55 3.39
CA ILE A 181 20.09 11.04 2.08
C ILE A 181 20.21 12.13 1.01
N GLY A 182 20.10 13.40 1.39
CA GLY A 182 20.29 14.53 0.47
C GLY A 182 19.04 14.92 -0.34
N ALA A 183 17.87 14.42 0.03
CA ALA A 183 16.63 14.72 -0.68
C ALA A 183 15.95 15.98 -0.12
N MET A 184 15.30 16.72 -1.01
CA MET A 184 14.44 17.86 -0.69
C MET A 184 12.97 17.41 -0.69
N ILE A 185 12.16 18.08 0.13
CA ILE A 185 10.76 17.72 0.36
C ILE A 185 9.86 18.90 0.00
N TRP A 186 8.88 18.65 -0.87
CA TRP A 186 7.81 19.59 -1.22
C TRP A 186 6.50 19.11 -0.59
N ASP A 187 6.00 19.83 0.40
CA ASP A 187 4.72 19.55 1.06
C ASP A 187 3.62 20.48 0.53
N PHE A 188 2.82 19.98 -0.41
CA PHE A 188 1.67 20.69 -0.95
C PHE A 188 0.46 20.45 -0.04
N PRO A 189 0.04 21.46 0.75
CA PRO A 189 -1.00 21.27 1.75
C PRO A 189 -2.37 21.10 1.10
N ARG A 190 -3.30 20.56 1.89
CA ARG A 190 -4.72 20.52 1.54
C ARG A 190 -5.22 21.94 1.33
N PRO A 191 -6.05 22.21 0.29
CA PRO A 191 -6.69 23.50 0.16
C PRO A 191 -7.45 23.82 1.44
N ARG A 192 -7.27 25.03 1.99
CA ARG A 192 -8.09 25.49 3.12
C ARG A 192 -9.55 25.48 2.66
N ALA A 193 -10.41 24.80 3.41
CA ALA A 193 -11.84 24.80 3.14
C ALA A 193 -12.40 26.21 3.41
N SER A 194 -12.62 27.00 2.37
CA SER A 194 -13.49 28.18 2.47
C SER A 194 -14.95 27.75 2.27
N PRO A 195 -15.93 28.38 2.95
CA PRO A 195 -17.35 28.04 2.84
C PRO A 195 -17.89 28.03 1.40
N ARG A 196 -17.24 28.78 0.51
CA ARG A 196 -17.63 28.95 -0.90
C ARG A 196 -16.91 28.03 -1.88
N THR A 197 -15.83 27.35 -1.46
CA THR A 197 -15.06 26.47 -2.33
C THR A 197 -14.62 25.23 -1.57
N SER A 198 -15.54 24.29 -1.39
CA SER A 198 -15.20 22.89 -1.16
C SER A 198 -14.61 22.30 -2.45
N ARG A 199 -13.38 22.70 -2.81
CA ARG A 199 -12.63 22.07 -3.91
C ARG A 199 -12.23 20.66 -3.46
N ARG A 200 -13.16 19.73 -3.60
CA ARG A 200 -12.89 18.29 -3.54
C ARG A 200 -12.66 17.82 -4.97
N SER A 201 -11.54 17.12 -5.16
CA SER A 201 -11.21 16.47 -6.42
C SER A 201 -11.52 14.99 -6.29
N SER A 202 -11.83 14.33 -7.40
CA SER A 202 -11.71 12.88 -7.44
C SER A 202 -10.25 12.49 -7.68
N PRO A 203 -9.84 11.25 -7.37
CA PRO A 203 -8.51 10.76 -7.71
C PRO A 203 -8.13 10.96 -9.18
N ALA A 204 -9.09 10.79 -10.09
CA ALA A 204 -8.91 10.96 -11.54
C ALA A 204 -8.70 12.42 -12.01
N SER A 205 -9.08 13.42 -11.21
CA SER A 205 -9.00 14.85 -11.59
C SER A 205 -7.78 15.58 -11.03
N THR A 206 -6.84 14.89 -10.37
CA THR A 206 -5.61 15.51 -9.82
C THR A 206 -4.58 15.69 -10.94
N THR A 207 -4.73 16.72 -11.77
CA THR A 207 -3.88 16.93 -12.95
C THR A 207 -2.52 17.55 -12.60
N SER A 208 -1.43 17.01 -13.17
CA SER A 208 -0.07 17.55 -13.28
C SER A 208 0.75 17.82 -12.01
N THR A 209 1.45 16.78 -11.54
CA THR A 209 2.74 16.96 -10.86
C THR A 209 3.85 16.95 -11.90
N THR A 210 4.49 18.10 -12.16
CA THR A 210 5.67 18.14 -13.03
C THR A 210 6.92 18.19 -12.17
N ALA A 211 7.83 17.25 -12.38
CA ALA A 211 9.13 17.23 -11.73
C ALA A 211 10.25 17.26 -12.78
N ARG A 212 11.26 18.11 -12.60
CA ARG A 212 12.37 18.27 -13.56
C ARG A 212 13.70 18.23 -12.84
N SER A 213 14.64 17.41 -13.32
CA SER A 213 16.02 17.39 -12.81
C SER A 213 16.84 18.59 -13.35
N SER A 214 17.63 19.27 -12.53
CA SER A 214 18.51 20.36 -13.02
C SER A 214 19.78 19.87 -13.72
N ARG A 215 20.26 18.65 -13.46
CA ARG A 215 21.51 18.10 -14.00
C ARG A 215 21.27 17.06 -15.12
N PRO A 216 22.00 17.10 -16.24
CA PRO A 216 22.03 15.99 -17.21
C PRO A 216 22.57 14.74 -16.53
N ARG A 217 21.93 13.57 -16.78
CA ARG A 217 22.28 12.24 -16.23
C ARG A 217 23.37 12.26 -15.15
N ALA A 218 22.99 12.37 -13.88
CA ALA A 218 23.87 11.87 -12.84
C ALA A 218 23.93 10.35 -13.01
N ARG A 219 25.09 9.82 -13.40
CA ARG A 219 25.37 8.40 -13.17
C ARG A 219 25.19 8.21 -11.66
N TRP A 220 24.22 7.39 -11.25
CA TRP A 220 24.13 6.91 -9.88
C TRP A 220 25.45 6.20 -9.59
N THR A 221 26.39 6.92 -9.00
CA THR A 221 27.60 6.32 -8.46
C THR A 221 27.22 5.86 -7.07
N PRO A 222 27.19 4.53 -6.80
CA PRO A 222 27.01 4.07 -5.44
C PRO A 222 28.11 4.73 -4.61
N THR A 223 27.71 5.46 -3.56
CA THR A 223 28.66 5.93 -2.56
C THR A 223 29.22 4.67 -1.93
N SER A 224 30.42 4.27 -2.35
CA SER A 224 31.21 3.22 -1.72
C SER A 224 31.56 3.68 -0.30
N SER A 225 30.62 3.53 0.63
CA SER A 225 30.91 3.49 2.04
C SER A 225 31.09 2.02 2.40
N ALA A 226 32.35 1.61 2.58
CA ALA A 226 32.68 0.30 3.08
C ALA A 226 32.00 0.11 4.45
N ALA A 227 30.97 -0.75 4.49
CA ALA A 227 30.32 -1.13 5.74
C ALA A 227 31.35 -1.81 6.67
N PRO A 228 31.44 -1.42 7.95
CA PRO A 228 32.29 -2.13 8.90
C PRO A 228 31.69 -3.53 9.14
N ARG A 229 32.52 -4.56 8.93
CA ARG A 229 32.18 -5.96 9.20
C ARG A 229 31.87 -6.14 10.69
N TRP A 230 30.59 -6.19 11.03
CA TRP A 230 30.15 -6.65 12.34
C TRP A 230 30.32 -8.17 12.46
N ARG A 231 31.12 -8.61 13.43
CA ARG A 231 31.20 -10.01 13.89
C ARG A 231 30.52 -10.08 15.26
N PRO A 232 29.50 -10.94 15.48
CA PRO A 232 28.98 -11.15 16.81
C PRO A 232 29.93 -12.08 17.59
N THR A 233 30.61 -11.55 18.59
CA THR A 233 31.27 -12.35 19.62
C THR A 233 30.27 -12.66 20.72
N TRP A 234 29.80 -13.90 20.76
CA TRP A 234 29.05 -14.45 21.90
C TRP A 234 30.07 -15.01 22.91
N THR A 235 30.07 -14.48 24.13
CA THR A 235 30.81 -15.04 25.28
C THR A 235 29.83 -15.75 26.22
N PRO A 236 30.00 -17.04 26.53
CA PRO A 236 29.21 -17.69 27.57
C PRO A 236 29.78 -17.35 28.96
N SER A 237 28.92 -16.85 29.84
CA SER A 237 29.19 -16.71 31.27
C SER A 237 29.23 -18.10 31.93
N ALA A 238 30.37 -18.44 32.53
CA ALA A 238 30.59 -19.69 33.24
C ALA A 238 30.19 -19.59 34.72
N SER A 239 29.18 -20.39 35.08
CA SER A 239 29.05 -21.22 36.30
C SER A 239 29.50 -20.68 37.67
N ALA A 240 28.55 -20.68 38.62
CA ALA A 240 28.84 -20.93 40.03
C ALA A 240 28.15 -22.23 40.50
N ARG A 241 28.98 -23.14 41.01
CA ARG A 241 28.70 -24.49 41.54
C ARG A 241 27.86 -24.49 42.83
N ARG A 242 27.11 -25.58 43.02
CA ARG A 242 27.05 -26.53 44.18
C ARG A 242 25.69 -27.26 44.06
N SER A 243 25.53 -28.58 44.23
CA SER A 243 26.08 -29.49 45.23
C SER A 243 26.00 -30.95 44.75
N SER A 244 26.88 -31.77 45.31
CA SER A 244 26.91 -33.24 45.27
C SER A 244 25.71 -33.91 45.93
N ALA A 245 25.24 -35.04 45.41
CA ALA A 245 24.96 -36.26 46.18
C ALA A 245 24.64 -37.43 45.25
N ALA A 246 24.93 -38.63 45.74
CA ALA A 246 25.12 -39.85 44.99
C ALA A 246 23.86 -40.72 44.85
N SER A 247 23.93 -41.55 43.80
CA SER A 247 23.61 -42.98 43.80
C SER A 247 22.16 -43.48 43.61
N ARG A 248 22.09 -44.44 42.67
CA ARG A 248 21.31 -45.70 42.69
C ARG A 248 19.79 -45.59 42.48
N SER A 249 19.32 -46.03 41.31
CA SER A 249 19.04 -47.45 41.00
C SER A 249 17.82 -47.66 40.09
N THR A 250 18.00 -48.63 39.18
CA THR A 250 17.03 -49.62 38.68
C THR A 250 15.87 -49.21 37.75
N SER A 251 16.00 -49.72 36.49
CA SER A 251 15.00 -50.48 35.69
C SER A 251 13.65 -49.83 35.33
N ARG A 252 12.94 -50.09 34.24
CA ARG A 252 12.95 -50.98 33.04
C ARG A 252 11.90 -50.31 32.12
N THR A 253 12.20 -50.06 30.84
CA THR A 253 11.69 -50.80 29.65
C THR A 253 10.17 -50.77 29.37
N SER A 254 9.85 -50.44 28.10
CA SER A 254 8.67 -50.83 27.30
C SER A 254 7.42 -49.95 27.44
N ALA A 255 7.08 -49.08 26.48
CA ALA A 255 6.59 -49.28 25.09
C ALA A 255 5.07 -49.55 24.97
N ALA A 256 4.44 -48.64 24.23
CA ALA A 256 3.31 -48.76 23.29
C ALA A 256 2.04 -49.56 23.67
N ARG A 257 0.87 -48.89 23.56
CA ARG A 257 -0.32 -49.40 22.83
C ARG A 257 -1.47 -48.39 22.78
N THR A 258 -1.91 -48.09 21.57
CA THR A 258 -3.31 -47.78 21.16
C THR A 258 -3.78 -48.94 20.26
N PRO A 259 -5.05 -49.02 19.80
CA PRO A 259 -6.33 -48.53 20.34
C PRO A 259 -7.39 -49.67 20.40
N SER A 260 -8.59 -49.40 20.92
CA SER A 260 -9.77 -50.26 20.66
C SER A 260 -11.08 -49.49 20.58
N THR A 261 -11.77 -49.80 19.49
CA THR A 261 -13.16 -49.60 19.03
C THR A 261 -14.30 -49.69 20.06
N SER A 262 -15.38 -48.95 19.81
CA SER A 262 -16.76 -49.47 19.94
C SER A 262 -17.77 -48.71 19.08
N THR A 263 -18.56 -49.51 18.36
CA THR A 263 -19.67 -49.29 17.42
C THR A 263 -21.01 -48.97 18.10
N THR A 264 -22.00 -48.38 17.38
CA THR A 264 -23.49 -48.57 17.43
C THR A 264 -24.11 -47.41 16.60
N SER A 265 -24.55 -47.52 15.34
CA SER A 265 -25.71 -48.17 14.66
C SER A 265 -27.09 -47.51 14.79
N CYS A 266 -27.64 -47.11 13.63
CA CYS A 266 -29.07 -47.09 13.19
C CYS A 266 -30.04 -46.10 13.90
N SER A 267 -31.01 -45.40 13.29
CA SER A 267 -31.83 -45.62 12.08
C SER A 267 -32.49 -44.30 11.61
N SER A 268 -32.79 -44.17 10.31
CA SER A 268 -33.88 -43.33 9.78
C SER A 268 -35.17 -44.18 9.64
N PRO A 269 -36.38 -43.61 9.48
CA PRO A 269 -36.82 -43.22 8.14
C PRO A 269 -37.76 -41.99 8.01
N SER A 270 -37.84 -41.56 6.75
CA SER A 270 -38.75 -40.64 6.05
C SER A 270 -40.21 -40.53 6.49
N THR A 271 -40.83 -39.36 6.27
CA THR A 271 -42.18 -39.24 5.65
C THR A 271 -42.36 -37.84 5.03
N THR A 272 -42.68 -37.82 3.73
CA THR A 272 -43.22 -36.67 2.96
C THR A 272 -44.72 -36.93 2.74
N PRO A 273 -45.56 -35.89 2.63
CA PRO A 273 -46.47 -35.86 1.49
C PRO A 273 -46.62 -34.48 0.81
N ALA A 274 -47.12 -34.60 -0.43
CA ALA A 274 -47.34 -33.73 -1.58
C ALA A 274 -48.36 -32.55 -1.40
N PRO A 275 -48.59 -31.71 -2.45
CA PRO A 275 -48.93 -30.29 -2.33
C PRO A 275 -50.41 -29.94 -2.54
N TRP A 276 -50.79 -28.70 -2.22
CA TRP A 276 -52.07 -28.10 -2.60
C TRP A 276 -51.85 -26.77 -3.34
N ARG A 277 -52.52 -26.67 -4.50
CA ARG A 277 -52.72 -25.45 -5.29
C ARG A 277 -53.92 -24.69 -4.75
N THR A 278 -53.88 -23.36 -4.73
CA THR A 278 -55.06 -22.53 -4.97
C THR A 278 -54.68 -21.19 -5.61
N ARG A 279 -55.41 -20.88 -6.68
CA ARG A 279 -55.53 -19.60 -7.39
C ARG A 279 -56.45 -18.68 -6.58
N ALA A 280 -56.25 -17.36 -6.70
CA ALA A 280 -57.27 -16.33 -6.48
C ALA A 280 -56.87 -15.06 -7.27
N PRO A 281 -57.82 -14.11 -7.42
CA PRO A 281 -58.64 -13.87 -8.60
C PRO A 281 -57.97 -13.05 -9.71
#